data_AF-A0A3D2L922-F1
#
_entry.id   AF-A0A3D2L922-F1
#
_cell.length_a   1.000
_cell.length_b   1.000
_cell.length_c   1.000
_cell.angle_alpha   90.00
_cell.angle_beta   90.00
_cell.angle_gamma   90.00
#
_symmetry.space_group_name_H-M   'P 1'
#
loop_
_entity.id
_entity.type
_entity.pdbx_description
1 polymer ?
#
loop_
_entity_poly.entity_id
_entity_poly.type
_entity_poly.pdbx_seq_one_letter_code
_entity_poly.pdbx_strand_id
1 'polypeptide(L)'
;MIITSMIVMFGLMYLNTYAWEHVRWSETRFYMAFIMGAAMAVVMLSFMLNMYKDSRINFGIFIGAAVVFVLALWLVRSQSTVDDRSYMK
;
A
#
# COMPACT_ATOMS: atom_id res chain seq x y z
N MET A 1 -0.09 9.34 -10.68
CA MET A 1 1.27 8.80 -10.42
C MET A 1 1.28 7.81 -9.27
N ILE A 2 0.86 8.14 -8.04
CA ILE A 2 0.94 7.23 -6.88
C ILE A 2 0.32 5.85 -7.15
N ILE A 3 -0.92 5.81 -7.67
CA ILE A 3 -1.59 4.54 -8.01
C ILE A 3 -0.80 3.73 -9.04
N THR A 4 -0.32 4.38 -10.10
CA THR A 4 0.51 3.74 -11.13
C THR A 4 1.79 3.15 -10.53
N SER A 5 2.47 3.92 -9.67
CA SER A 5 3.68 3.48 -8.96
C SER A 5 3.38 2.33 -8.00
N MET A 6 2.23 2.32 -7.31
CA MET A 6 1.80 1.22 -6.46
C MET A 6 1.62 -0.08 -7.25
N ILE A 7 0.98 -0.02 -8.43
CA ILE A 7 0.78 -1.19 -9.29
C ILE A 7 2.14 -1.74 -9.74
N VAL A 8 3.04 -0.87 -10.20
CA VAL A 8 4.39 -1.26 -10.62
C VAL A 8 5.17 -1.88 -9.45
N MET A 9 5.20 -1.22 -8.29
CA MET A 9 5.90 -1.73 -7.11
C MET A 9 5.34 -3.07 -6.62
N PHE A 10 4.01 -3.24 -6.63
CA PHE A 10 3.38 -4.51 -6.30
C PHE A 10 3.83 -5.64 -7.24
N GLY A 11 3.93 -5.38 -8.54
CA GLY A 11 4.51 -6.32 -9.50
C GLY A 11 5.97 -6.62 -9.21
N LEU A 12 6.79 -5.59 -8.95
CA LEU A 12 8.21 -5.75 -8.63
C LEU A 12 8.46 -6.55 -7.35
N MET A 13 7.55 -6.51 -6.36
CA MET A 13 7.66 -7.33 -5.15
C MET A 13 7.65 -8.84 -5.47
N TYR A 14 7.04 -9.27 -6.57
CA TYR A 14 7.06 -10.68 -6.97
C TYR A 14 8.43 -11.14 -7.48
N LEU A 15 9.30 -10.23 -7.93
CA LEU A 15 10.67 -10.55 -8.34
C LEU A 15 11.56 -10.99 -7.17
N ASN A 16 11.15 -10.74 -5.91
CA ASN A 16 11.83 -11.27 -4.73
C ASN A 16 11.52 -12.76 -4.47
N THR A 17 10.73 -13.40 -5.32
CA THR A 17 10.36 -14.82 -5.17
C THR A 17 11.45 -15.72 -5.77
N TYR A 18 11.98 -16.66 -4.97
CA TYR A 18 13.14 -17.48 -5.35
C TYR A 18 12.89 -18.40 -6.56
N ALA A 19 11.69 -18.96 -6.68
CA ALA A 19 11.31 -19.81 -7.80
C ALA A 19 9.98 -19.34 -8.39
N TRP A 20 9.82 -19.48 -9.71
CA TRP A 20 8.59 -19.10 -10.41
C TRP A 20 7.36 -19.85 -9.93
N GLU A 21 7.52 -21.10 -9.49
CA GLU A 21 6.45 -21.93 -8.92
C GLU A 21 5.90 -21.38 -7.60
N HIS A 22 6.66 -20.53 -6.89
CA HIS A 22 6.23 -19.86 -5.66
C HIS A 22 5.58 -18.49 -5.92
N VAL A 23 5.36 -18.10 -7.18
CA VAL A 23 4.64 -16.87 -7.53
C VAL A 23 3.14 -17.11 -7.32
N ARG A 24 2.71 -16.88 -6.08
CA ARG A 24 1.32 -17.03 -5.64
C ARG A 24 0.77 -15.70 -5.13
N TRP A 25 -0.54 -15.51 -5.29
CA TRP A 25 -1.21 -14.37 -4.69
C TRP A 25 -0.90 -14.31 -3.19
N SER A 26 -0.57 -13.11 -2.72
CA SER A 26 -0.28 -12.84 -1.32
C SER A 26 -1.06 -11.61 -0.89
N GLU A 27 -2.08 -11.84 -0.06
CA GLU A 27 -2.88 -10.80 0.56
C GLU A 27 -1.98 -9.85 1.36
N THR A 28 -0.95 -10.38 2.03
CA THR A 28 0.06 -9.59 2.76
C THR A 28 0.81 -8.64 1.83
N ARG A 29 1.29 -9.09 0.67
CA ARG A 29 1.97 -8.21 -0.30
C ARG A 29 1.01 -7.15 -0.84
N PHE A 30 -0.24 -7.54 -1.08
CA PHE A 30 -1.27 -6.63 -1.58
C PHE A 30 -1.54 -5.50 -0.59
N TYR A 31 -1.82 -5.82 0.68
CA TYR A 31 -2.04 -4.81 1.71
C TYR A 31 -0.78 -3.97 1.99
N MET A 32 0.40 -4.58 1.95
CA MET A 32 1.66 -3.87 2.15
C MET A 32 1.92 -2.83 1.04
N ALA A 33 1.46 -3.07 -0.19
CA ALA A 33 1.50 -2.07 -1.25
C ALA A 33 0.64 -0.83 -0.92
N PHE A 34 -0.51 -1.00 -0.26
CA PHE A 34 -1.33 0.14 0.21
C PHE A 34 -0.66 0.90 1.35
N ILE A 35 -0.04 0.21 2.31
CA ILE A 35 0.72 0.85 3.39
C ILE A 35 1.83 1.75 2.80
N MET A 36 2.63 1.22 1.89
CA MET A 36 3.72 1.96 1.25
C MET A 36 3.21 3.12 0.38
N GLY A 37 2.15 2.89 -0.41
CA GLY A 37 1.54 3.93 -1.24
C GLY A 37 0.94 5.07 -0.43
N ALA A 38 0.26 4.76 0.66
CA ALA A 38 -0.32 5.75 1.57
C ALA A 38 0.78 6.57 2.28
N ALA A 39 1.82 5.91 2.79
CA ALA A 39 2.95 6.61 3.40
C ALA A 39 3.65 7.54 2.39
N MET A 40 3.88 7.07 1.16
CA MET A 40 4.49 7.87 0.10
C MET A 40 3.63 9.10 -0.24
N ALA A 41 2.30 8.96 -0.28
CA ALA A 41 1.39 10.08 -0.51
C ALA A 41 1.54 11.18 0.55
N VAL A 42 1.60 10.79 1.83
CA VAL A 42 1.81 11.70 2.98
C VAL A 42 3.16 12.41 2.87
N VAL A 43 4.24 11.65 2.59
CA VAL A 43 5.60 12.21 2.48
C VAL A 43 5.67 13.21 1.32
N MET A 44 5.24 12.82 0.13
CA MET A 44 5.27 13.71 -1.04
C MET A 44 4.48 14.99 -0.82
N LEU A 45 3.28 14.89 -0.23
CA LEU A 45 2.45 16.05 0.04
C LEU A 45 3.07 16.96 1.11
N SER A 46 3.82 16.41 2.07
CA SER A 46 4.55 17.18 3.08
C SER A 46 5.66 18.06 2.48
N PHE A 47 6.29 17.61 1.38
CA PHE A 47 7.27 18.42 0.65
C PHE A 47 6.63 19.34 -0.40
N MET A 48 5.35 19.13 -0.72
CA MET A 48 4.62 19.86 -1.75
C MET A 48 3.29 20.39 -1.20
N LEU A 49 3.32 21.02 -0.02
CA LEU A 49 2.11 21.46 0.69
C LEU A 49 1.27 22.50 -0.07
N ASN A 50 1.85 23.15 -1.09
CA ASN A 50 1.17 24.10 -1.97
C ASN A 50 0.91 23.53 -3.37
N MET A 51 0.85 22.19 -3.50
CA MET A 51 0.63 21.52 -4.79
C MET A 51 -0.72 21.88 -5.39
N TYR A 52 -1.79 21.86 -4.59
CA TYR A 52 -3.09 22.40 -4.97
C TYR A 52 -3.31 23.78 -4.35
N LYS A 53 -3.89 24.68 -5.14
CA LYS A 53 -4.24 26.05 -4.73
C LYS A 53 -5.25 26.08 -3.58
N ASP A 54 -6.08 25.03 -3.49
CA ASP A 54 -7.00 24.82 -2.38
C ASP A 54 -6.38 23.88 -1.33
N SER A 55 -6.09 24.42 -0.15
CA SER A 55 -5.54 23.67 0.98
C SER A 55 -6.48 22.58 1.50
N ARG A 56 -7.80 22.67 1.24
CA ARG A 56 -8.78 21.63 1.62
C ARG A 56 -8.53 20.34 0.85
N ILE A 57 -8.09 20.44 -0.41
CA ILE A 57 -7.77 19.28 -1.23
C ILE A 57 -6.52 18.57 -0.67
N ASN A 58 -5.47 19.34 -0.34
CA ASN A 58 -4.27 18.79 0.30
C ASN A 58 -4.64 18.09 1.61
N PHE A 59 -5.47 18.73 2.44
CA PHE A 59 -5.92 18.14 3.70
C PHE A 59 -6.75 16.86 3.49
N GLY A 60 -7.64 16.83 2.49
CA GLY A 60 -8.40 15.65 2.12
C GLY A 60 -7.50 14.47 1.71
N ILE A 61 -6.41 14.74 0.99
CA ILE A 61 -5.43 13.72 0.59
C ILE A 61 -4.70 13.17 1.82
N PHE A 62 -4.29 14.03 2.77
CA PHE A 62 -3.69 13.58 4.03
C PHE A 62 -4.62 12.64 4.82
N ILE A 63 -5.89 13.04 4.99
CA ILE A 63 -6.86 12.21 5.71
C ILE A 63 -7.08 10.89 4.97
N GLY A 64 -7.31 10.94 3.66
CA GLY A 64 -7.52 9.74 2.85
C GLY A 64 -6.34 8.77 2.95
N ALA A 65 -5.10 9.28 2.88
CA ALA A 65 -3.91 8.47 3.03
C ALA A 65 -3.79 7.88 4.45
N ALA A 66 -4.08 8.66 5.50
CA ALA A 66 -4.06 8.17 6.87
C ALA A 66 -5.08 7.04 7.10
N VAL A 67 -6.30 7.18 6.56
CA VAL A 67 -7.34 6.15 6.66
C VAL A 67 -6.90 4.86 5.94
N VAL A 68 -6.41 4.97 4.70
CA VAL A 68 -5.91 3.82 3.94
C VAL A 68 -4.75 3.14 4.67
N PHE A 69 -3.82 3.91 5.24
CA PHE A 69 -2.69 3.38 6.00
C PHE A 69 -3.14 2.58 7.22
N VAL A 70 -4.04 3.14 8.03
CA VAL A 70 -4.55 2.48 9.25
C VAL A 70 -5.31 1.21 8.90
N LEU A 71 -6.20 1.25 7.90
CA LEU A 71 -6.96 0.08 7.46
C LEU A 71 -6.04 -1.03 6.91
N ALA A 72 -5.09 -0.68 6.05
CA ALA A 72 -4.15 -1.65 5.50
C ALA A 72 -3.22 -2.24 6.57
N LEU A 73 -2.75 -1.41 7.51
CA LEU A 73 -1.95 -1.88 8.64
C LEU A 73 -2.73 -2.84 9.54
N TRP A 74 -3.99 -2.51 9.83
CA TRP A 74 -4.88 -3.37 10.59
C TRP A 74 -5.09 -4.72 9.87
N LEU A 75 -5.34 -4.72 8.56
CA LEU A 75 -5.51 -5.96 7.78
C LEU A 75 -4.25 -6.85 7.80
N VAL A 76 -3.07 -6.25 7.59
CA VAL A 76 -1.78 -6.99 7.66
C VAL A 76 -1.54 -7.55 9.04
N ARG A 77 -1.87 -6.80 10.11
CA ARG A 77 -1.61 -7.22 11.49
C ARG A 77 -2.63 -8.21 12.02
N SER A 78 -3.88 -8.09 11.60
CA SER A 78 -4.97 -8.96 12.04
C SER A 78 -4.75 -10.39 11.57
N GLN A 79 -4.16 -10.59 10.38
CA GLN A 79 -4.04 -11.90 9.70
C GLN A 79 -5.38 -12.66 9.54
N SER A 80 -6.51 -12.08 9.97
CA SER A 80 -7.85 -12.65 9.91
C SER A 80 -8.34 -12.89 8.48
N THR A 81 -7.82 -12.13 7.52
CA THR A 81 -8.12 -12.30 6.09
C THR A 81 -7.12 -13.22 5.38
N VAL A 82 -6.06 -13.60 6.07
CA VAL A 82 -5.03 -14.52 5.60
C VAL A 82 -5.33 -15.87 6.25
N ASP A 83 -6.34 -16.57 5.73
CA ASP A 83 -6.72 -17.90 6.22
C ASP A 83 -5.48 -18.80 6.30
N ASP A 84 -5.38 -19.65 7.34
CA ASP A 84 -4.24 -20.55 7.61
C ASP A 84 -3.80 -21.38 6.39
N ARG A 85 -4.72 -21.65 5.45
CA ARG A 85 -4.43 -22.34 4.17
C ARG A 85 -3.49 -21.54 3.25
N SER A 86 -3.50 -20.22 3.31
CA SER A 86 -2.64 -19.36 2.49
C SER A 86 -1.21 -19.33 3.03
N TYR A 87 -0.99 -19.42 4.35
CA TYR A 87 0.35 -19.35 4.94
C TYR A 87 1.13 -20.67 4.89
N MET A 88 0.44 -21.82 4.85
CA MET A 88 1.04 -23.15 4.99
C MET A 88 1.23 -23.94 3.67
N LYS A 89 1.07 -23.29 2.50
CA LYS A 89 1.25 -23.93 1.18
C LYS A 89 2.33 -23.28 0.34
#